data_AF-A0A6B3NPD4-F1
#
_entry.id   AF-A0A6B3NPD4-F1
#
_cell.length_a   1.000
_cell.length_b   1.000
_cell.length_c   1.000
_cell.angle_alpha   90.00
_cell.angle_beta   90.00
_cell.angle_gamma   90.00
#
_symmetry.space_group_name_H-M   'P 1'
#
loop_
_entity.id
_entity.type
_entity.pdbx_description
1 polymer ?
#
loop_
_entity_poly.entity_id
_entity_poly.type
_entity_poly.pdbx_seq_one_letter_code
_entity_poly.pdbx_strand_id
1 'polypeptide(L)'
;MLIELDLNNNDAEALLRHCKEYQPSQGDFRENARLGEALETLAAAIEYAMTLTPRSRDSSGTIDPQLLDAAVSLFGDEALAIRWLSKPLRTLGNKRPIDIHVEEALDLIRRLEHGLGA
;
A
#
# COMPACT_ATOMS: atom_id res chain seq x y z
N MET A 1 25.55 4.30 -0.14
CA MET A 1 24.66 4.94 0.86
C MET A 1 23.24 4.77 0.35
N LEU A 2 22.37 4.09 1.10
CA LEU A 2 20.95 3.95 0.75
C LEU A 2 20.19 5.00 1.55
N ILE A 3 19.43 5.85 0.88
CA ILE A 3 18.57 6.85 1.52
C ILE A 3 17.15 6.30 1.43
N GLU A 4 16.47 6.16 2.57
CA GLU A 4 15.05 5.81 2.61
C GLU A 4 14.21 7.09 2.62
N LEU A 5 13.23 7.17 1.74
CA LEU A 5 12.34 8.31 1.59
C LEU A 5 10.92 7.88 1.95
N ASP A 6 10.41 8.36 3.08
CA ASP A 6 9.02 8.19 3.45
C ASP A 6 8.17 9.30 2.81
N LEU A 7 7.68 9.03 1.59
CA LEU A 7 6.84 9.95 0.82
C LEU A 7 5.44 9.37 0.64
N ASN A 8 4.42 10.24 0.71
CA ASN A 8 3.07 9.89 0.24
C ASN A 8 3.00 10.01 -1.30
N ASN A 9 1.88 9.58 -1.89
CA ASN A 9 1.75 9.53 -3.35
C ASN A 9 1.76 10.92 -4.02
N ASN A 10 1.23 11.95 -3.35
CA ASN A 10 1.21 13.31 -3.88
C ASN A 10 2.62 13.92 -3.87
N ASP A 11 3.34 13.75 -2.77
CA ASP A 11 4.72 14.21 -2.63
C ASP A 11 5.67 13.45 -3.56
N ALA A 12 5.49 12.13 -3.69
CA ALA A 12 6.25 11.31 -4.64
C ALA A 12 6.02 11.78 -6.09
N GLU A 13 4.77 12.08 -6.45
CA GLU A 13 4.46 12.60 -7.80
C GLU A 13 5.03 14.01 -8.01
N ALA A 14 4.94 14.89 -7.02
CA ALA A 14 5.52 16.23 -7.09
C ALA A 14 7.05 16.17 -7.24
N LEU A 15 7.71 15.31 -6.48
CA LEU A 15 9.15 15.09 -6.55
C LEU A 15 9.55 14.48 -7.90
N LEU A 16 8.78 13.52 -8.42
CA LEU A 16 9.02 12.92 -9.74
C LEU A 16 8.97 13.96 -10.85
N ARG A 17 7.95 14.84 -10.84
CA ARG A 17 7.84 15.95 -11.80
C ARG A 17 9.05 16.87 -11.70
N HIS A 18 9.43 17.23 -10.48
CA HIS A 18 10.60 18.06 -10.25
C HIS A 18 11.89 17.44 -10.80
N CYS A 19 12.11 16.13 -10.58
CA CYS A 19 13.29 15.43 -11.11
C CYS A 19 13.33 15.42 -12.63
N LYS A 20 12.17 15.43 -13.31
CA LYS A 20 12.06 15.44 -14.77
C LYS A 20 12.18 16.84 -15.38
N GLU A 21 11.66 17.86 -14.70
CA GLU A 21 11.63 19.24 -15.22
C GLU A 21 12.89 20.03 -14.87
N TYR A 22 13.57 19.68 -13.78
CA TYR A 22 14.75 20.41 -13.31
C TYR A 22 15.96 20.15 -14.22
N GLN A 23 16.49 21.23 -14.81
CA GLN A 23 17.72 21.20 -15.58
C GLN A 23 18.88 21.83 -14.77
N PRO A 24 19.87 21.04 -14.34
CA PRO A 24 21.03 21.58 -13.64
C PRO A 24 21.84 22.48 -14.58
N SER A 25 22.00 23.74 -14.21
CA SER A 25 22.70 24.77 -14.99
C SER A 25 23.75 25.52 -14.14
N GLN A 26 24.37 24.82 -13.18
CA GLN A 26 25.30 25.39 -12.19
C GLN A 26 26.74 25.60 -12.72
N GLY A 27 26.90 25.89 -14.02
CA GLY A 27 28.17 26.33 -14.62
C GLY A 27 29.23 25.24 -14.88
N ASP A 28 29.28 24.16 -14.10
CA ASP A 28 30.16 23.01 -14.36
C ASP A 28 29.42 21.88 -15.11
N PHE A 29 29.85 21.59 -16.33
CA PHE A 29 29.23 20.57 -17.18
C PHE A 29 29.30 19.16 -16.58
N ARG A 30 30.39 18.82 -15.88
CA ARG A 30 30.57 17.49 -15.29
C ARG A 30 29.69 17.32 -14.08
N GLU A 31 29.57 18.36 -13.26
CA GLU A 31 28.65 18.38 -12.13
C GLU A 31 27.20 18.29 -12.62
N ASN A 32 26.83 19.06 -13.64
CA ASN A 32 25.48 19.01 -14.22
C ASN A 32 25.14 17.61 -14.78
N ALA A 33 26.11 16.94 -15.43
CA ALA A 33 25.92 15.58 -15.93
C ALA A 33 25.70 14.57 -14.79
N ARG A 34 26.49 14.67 -13.71
CA ARG A 34 26.34 13.82 -12.52
C ARG A 34 25.01 14.05 -11.81
N LEU A 35 24.60 15.31 -11.67
CA LEU A 35 23.31 15.67 -11.10
C LEU A 35 22.15 15.16 -11.96
N GLY A 36 22.25 15.27 -13.29
CA GLY A 36 21.27 14.72 -14.23
C GLY A 36 21.11 13.21 -14.09
N GLU A 37 22.21 12.46 -14.05
CA GLU A 37 22.18 11.00 -13.86
C GLU A 37 21.56 10.60 -12.51
N ALA A 38 21.87 11.34 -11.44
CA ALA A 38 21.30 11.11 -10.12
C ALA A 38 19.79 11.37 -10.09
N LEU A 39 19.33 12.45 -10.73
CA LEU A 39 17.90 12.79 -10.84
C LEU A 39 17.14 11.77 -11.68
N GLU A 40 17.74 11.29 -12.77
CA GLU A 40 17.15 10.23 -13.61
C GLU A 40 17.02 8.92 -12.83
N THR A 41 18.06 8.54 -12.10
CA THR A 41 18.04 7.35 -11.22
C THR A 41 16.96 7.47 -10.14
N LEU A 42 16.84 8.65 -9.51
CA LEU A 42 15.83 8.91 -8.50
C LEU A 42 14.41 8.86 -9.09
N ALA A 43 14.19 9.45 -10.26
CA ALA A 43 12.91 9.43 -10.96
C ALA A 43 12.48 7.99 -11.30
N ALA A 44 13.40 7.18 -11.85
CA ALA A 44 13.14 5.79 -12.17
C ALA A 44 12.79 4.96 -10.92
N ALA A 45 13.47 5.20 -9.80
CA ALA A 45 13.18 4.53 -8.54
C ALA A 45 11.80 4.92 -7.97
N ILE A 46 11.41 6.20 -8.06
CA ILE A 46 10.10 6.67 -7.63
C ILE A 46 8.99 6.08 -8.52
N GLU A 47 9.16 6.09 -9.85
CA GLU A 47 8.19 5.48 -10.79
C GLU A 47 8.06 3.98 -10.54
N TYR A 48 9.18 3.29 -10.32
CA TYR A 48 9.16 1.87 -9.95
C TYR A 48 8.43 1.64 -8.62
N ALA A 49 8.66 2.47 -7.60
CA ALA A 49 7.97 2.35 -6.32
C ALA A 49 6.46 2.62 -6.44
N MET A 50 6.05 3.64 -7.20
CA MET A 50 4.64 3.98 -7.45
C MET A 50 3.91 2.89 -8.27
N THR A 51 4.61 2.22 -9.19
CA THR A 51 4.06 1.10 -9.99
C THR A 51 4.07 -0.23 -9.22
N LEU A 52 5.06 -0.43 -8.35
CA LEU A 52 5.14 -1.55 -7.41
C LEU A 52 4.22 -1.42 -6.20
N THR A 53 3.47 -0.32 -6.07
CA THR A 53 2.37 -0.23 -5.12
C THR A 53 1.05 -0.70 -5.74
N PRO A 54 0.72 -2.01 -5.78
CA PRO A 54 -0.66 -2.40 -5.57
C PRO A 54 -0.94 -2.19 -4.08
N ARG A 55 -1.38 -0.99 -3.69
CA ARG A 55 -2.28 -0.71 -2.54
C ARG A 55 -2.05 -1.49 -1.23
N SER A 56 -0.81 -1.82 -0.85
CA SER A 56 -0.49 -2.68 0.31
C SER A 56 0.50 -1.99 1.24
N ARG A 57 0.21 -0.74 1.61
CA ARG A 57 0.95 -0.02 2.67
C ARG A 57 0.25 -0.08 4.03
N ASP A 58 -0.84 -0.82 4.14
CA ASP A 58 -1.55 -1.07 5.38
C ASP A 58 -1.04 -2.38 6.02
N SER A 59 0.22 -2.38 6.41
CA SER A 59 0.78 -3.41 7.30
C SER A 59 1.32 -2.77 8.57
N SER A 60 0.67 -1.70 9.04
CA SER A 60 0.72 -1.38 10.47
C SER A 60 -0.23 -2.36 11.15
N GLY A 61 0.26 -3.13 12.12
CA GLY A 61 -0.44 -4.27 12.76
C GLY A 61 -1.71 -3.93 13.57
N THR A 62 -2.45 -2.89 13.18
CA THR A 62 -3.77 -2.54 13.67
C THR A 62 -4.81 -3.03 12.67
N ILE A 63 -5.74 -3.89 13.13
CA ILE A 63 -6.92 -4.27 12.35
C ILE A 63 -7.59 -2.97 11.90
N ASP A 64 -7.83 -2.83 10.60
CA ASP A 64 -8.53 -1.65 10.07
C ASP A 64 -9.90 -1.53 10.77
N PRO A 65 -10.26 -0.36 11.34
CA PRO A 65 -11.49 -0.21 12.11
C PRO A 65 -12.74 -0.50 11.27
N GLN A 66 -12.70 -0.24 9.96
CA GLN A 66 -13.81 -0.55 9.06
C GLN A 66 -13.95 -2.07 8.86
N LEU A 67 -12.83 -2.79 8.83
CA LEU A 67 -12.83 -4.24 8.71
C LEU A 67 -13.34 -4.92 9.99
N LEU A 68 -12.95 -4.39 11.16
CA LEU A 68 -13.45 -4.87 12.45
C LEU A 68 -14.96 -4.63 12.55
N ASP A 69 -15.44 -3.42 12.24
CA ASP A 69 -16.87 -3.07 12.29
C ASP A 69 -17.71 -3.98 11.39
N ALA A 70 -17.28 -4.21 10.14
CA ALA A 70 -17.98 -5.10 9.23
C ALA A 70 -18.03 -6.55 9.74
N ALA A 71 -16.92 -7.04 10.33
CA ALA A 71 -16.89 -8.38 10.91
C ALA A 71 -17.76 -8.46 12.18
N VAL A 72 -17.80 -7.41 13.01
CA VAL A 72 -18.70 -7.33 14.17
C VAL A 72 -20.16 -7.30 13.73
N SER A 73 -20.50 -6.60 12.66
CA SER A 73 -21.85 -6.59 12.08
C SER A 73 -22.28 -8.00 11.64
N LEU A 74 -21.37 -8.78 11.05
CA LEU A 74 -21.64 -10.15 10.60
C LEU A 74 -21.77 -11.15 11.76
N PHE A 75 -20.89 -11.08 12.77
CA PHE A 75 -20.81 -12.07 13.86
C PHE A 75 -21.54 -11.64 15.14
N GLY A 76 -21.92 -10.37 15.26
CA GLY A 76 -22.57 -9.77 16.42
C GLY A 76 -21.67 -9.58 17.65
N ASP A 77 -20.40 -9.98 17.59
CA ASP A 77 -19.48 -9.99 18.71
C ASP A 77 -18.04 -9.67 18.27
N GLU A 78 -17.40 -8.76 18.99
CA GLU A 78 -16.03 -8.30 18.72
C GLU A 78 -14.99 -9.40 18.89
N ALA A 79 -15.09 -10.23 19.92
CA ALA A 79 -14.14 -11.31 20.15
C ALA A 79 -14.27 -12.38 19.06
N LEU A 80 -15.47 -12.66 18.57
CA LEU A 80 -15.70 -13.55 17.43
C LEU A 80 -15.14 -12.97 16.13
N ALA A 81 -15.36 -11.68 15.88
CA ALA A 81 -14.84 -10.96 14.72
C ALA A 81 -13.29 -11.02 14.68
N ILE A 82 -12.64 -10.64 15.78
CA ILE A 82 -11.17 -10.67 15.89
C ILE A 82 -10.63 -12.10 15.71
N ARG A 83 -11.28 -13.09 16.33
CA ARG A 83 -10.88 -14.49 16.21
C ARG A 83 -11.03 -15.01 14.78
N TRP A 84 -12.05 -14.56 14.06
CA TRP A 84 -12.25 -14.90 12.65
C TRP A 84 -11.21 -14.21 11.75
N LEU A 85 -10.97 -12.92 11.94
CA LEU A 85 -9.97 -12.14 11.21
C LEU A 85 -8.53 -12.67 11.40
N SER A 86 -8.27 -13.29 12.56
CA SER A 86 -6.99 -13.89 12.90
C SER A 86 -6.88 -15.37 12.49
N LYS A 87 -7.98 -16.00 12.03
CA LYS A 87 -7.99 -17.41 11.67
C LYS A 87 -7.67 -17.58 10.18
N PRO A 88 -6.74 -18.47 9.80
CA PRO A 88 -6.46 -18.74 8.40
C PRO A 88 -7.68 -19.39 7.73
N LEU A 89 -8.09 -18.82 6.60
CA LEU A 89 -9.23 -19.33 5.83
C LEU A 89 -8.76 -20.07 4.58
N ARG A 90 -9.37 -21.23 4.31
CA ARG A 90 -9.05 -22.03 3.12
C ARG A 90 -9.43 -21.33 1.82
N THR A 91 -10.50 -20.53 1.84
CA THR A 91 -10.95 -19.70 0.72
C THR A 91 -9.92 -18.65 0.31
N LEU A 92 -9.06 -18.24 1.26
CA LEU A 92 -7.95 -17.31 1.06
C LEU A 92 -6.60 -18.00 0.83
N GLY A 93 -6.59 -19.31 0.55
CA GLY A 93 -5.35 -20.06 0.39
C GLY A 93 -4.54 -20.21 1.68
N ASN A 94 -5.23 -20.37 2.82
CA ASN A 94 -4.66 -20.41 4.18
C ASN A 94 -4.07 -19.08 4.69
N LYS A 95 -4.45 -17.96 4.10
CA LYS A 95 -4.13 -16.63 4.64
C LYS A 95 -5.18 -16.18 5.65
N ARG A 96 -4.78 -15.32 6.59
CA ARG A 96 -5.72 -14.68 7.52
C ARG A 96 -6.36 -13.47 6.84
N PRO A 97 -7.64 -13.17 7.10
CA PRO A 97 -8.29 -11.96 6.61
C PRO A 97 -7.57 -10.65 6.97
N ILE A 98 -6.81 -10.63 8.07
CA ILE A 98 -5.96 -9.48 8.45
C ILE A 98 -4.68 -9.35 7.60
N ASP A 99 -4.22 -10.42 6.95
CA ASP A 99 -3.00 -10.41 6.12
C ASP A 99 -3.28 -10.04 4.64
N ILE A 100 -4.54 -9.81 4.30
CA ILE A 100 -4.98 -9.43 2.94
C ILE A 100 -5.42 -7.98 2.92
N HIS A 101 -5.61 -7.43 1.73
CA HIS A 101 -6.11 -6.07 1.56
C HIS A 101 -7.49 -5.88 2.21
N VAL A 102 -7.70 -4.72 2.83
CA VAL A 102 -8.96 -4.35 3.49
C VAL A 102 -10.17 -4.48 2.54
N GLU A 103 -10.04 -4.08 1.28
CA GLU A 103 -11.12 -4.20 0.28
C GLU A 103 -11.48 -5.65 -0.02
N GLU A 104 -10.48 -6.51 -0.18
CA GLU A 104 -10.69 -7.96 -0.42
C GLU A 104 -11.33 -8.62 0.80
N ALA A 105 -10.92 -8.23 2.01
CA ALA A 105 -11.49 -8.71 3.25
C ALA A 105 -12.95 -8.24 3.44
N LEU A 106 -13.27 -7.01 3.06
CA LEU A 106 -14.62 -6.47 3.08
C LEU A 106 -15.53 -7.12 2.02
N ASP A 107 -15.01 -7.39 0.82
CA ASP A 107 -15.76 -8.13 -0.21
C ASP A 107 -16.11 -9.54 0.27
N LEU A 108 -15.17 -10.22 0.96
CA LEU A 108 -15.45 -11.50 1.60
C LEU A 108 -16.55 -11.42 2.66
N ILE A 109 -16.53 -10.41 3.52
CA ILE A 109 -17.57 -10.21 4.54
C ILE A 109 -18.92 -9.96 3.86
N ARG A 110 -18.98 -9.10 2.83
CA ARG A 110 -20.20 -8.88 2.05
C ARG A 110 -20.70 -10.16 1.38
N ARG A 111 -19.79 -10.98 0.84
CA ARG A 111 -20.15 -12.28 0.28
C ARG A 111 -20.66 -13.26 1.32
N LEU A 112 -20.18 -13.20 2.56
CA LEU A 112 -20.71 -14.00 3.67
C LEU A 112 -22.05 -13.48 4.17
N GLU A 113 -22.22 -12.15 4.24
CA GLU A 113 -23.45 -11.48 4.65
C GLU A 113 -24.58 -11.73 3.64
N HIS A 114 -24.30 -11.63 2.34
CA HIS A 114 -25.24 -11.89 1.26
C HIS A 114 -25.32 -13.36 0.82
N GLY A 115 -24.37 -14.19 1.22
CA GLY A 115 -24.18 -15.57 0.75
C GLY A 115 -24.46 -16.67 1.78
N LEU A 116 -25.29 -16.39 2.79
CA LEU A 116 -26.07 -17.43 3.48
C LEU A 116 -27.14 -17.98 2.51
N GLY A 117 -26.66 -18.71 1.48
CA GLY A 117 -27.48 -19.37 0.48
C GLY A 117 -26.65 -20.50 -0.13
N ALA A 118 -26.64 -21.63 0.58
CA ALA A 118 -26.37 -22.94 -0.02
C ALA A 118 -27.44 -23.26 -1.09
#